data_AF-A0A6B2CEU6-F1
#
_entry.id   AF-A0A6B2CEU6-F1
#
_cell.length_a   1.000
_cell.length_b   1.000
_cell.length_c   1.000
_cell.angle_alpha   90.00
_cell.angle_beta   90.00
_cell.angle_gamma   90.00
#
_symmetry.space_group_name_H-M   'P 1'
#
loop_
_entity.id
_entity.type
_entity.pdbx_description
1 polymer ?
#
loop_
_entity_poly.entity_id
_entity_poly.type
_entity_poly.pdbx_seq_one_letter_code
_entity_poly.pdbx_strand_id
1 'polypeptide(L)'
;MPSVKKIVLVTAEHHPYHKLWVRLADRISKELNVPLDVKIEDYVYVNEYGDKDEFGMAWLPQILAELDDGGVRVLLSQLPLNQALQPDEEKALEIMKSKALGSQ
;
A
#
# COMPACT_ATOMS: atom_id res chain seq x y z
N MET A 1 9.32 -0.42 18.22
CA MET A 1 8.92 -0.80 16.85
C MET A 1 9.51 0.22 15.92
N PRO A 2 10.10 -0.20 14.79
CA PRO A 2 10.58 0.74 13.79
C PRO A 2 9.42 1.60 13.29
N SER A 3 9.69 2.89 13.09
CA SER A 3 8.68 3.86 12.66
C SER A 3 8.57 3.86 11.12
N VAL A 4 7.41 4.26 10.61
CA VAL A 4 7.23 4.45 9.16
C VAL A 4 8.07 5.66 8.74
N LYS A 5 8.96 5.45 7.78
CA LYS A 5 9.81 6.49 7.19
C LYS A 5 9.22 7.06 5.90
N LYS A 6 8.53 6.22 5.11
CA LYS A 6 8.00 6.58 3.78
C LYS A 6 6.87 5.63 3.39
N ILE A 7 5.86 6.15 2.71
CA ILE A 7 4.84 5.34 2.02
C ILE A 7 5.27 5.12 0.57
N VAL A 8 5.14 3.90 0.08
CA VAL A 8 5.45 3.53 -1.31
C VAL A 8 4.19 2.96 -1.95
N LEU A 9 3.74 3.58 -3.03
CA LEU A 9 2.70 3.02 -3.91
C LEU A 9 3.39 2.43 -5.14
N VAL A 10 3.19 1.14 -5.39
CA VAL A 10 3.52 0.54 -6.69
C VAL A 10 2.22 0.32 -7.44
N THR A 11 2.09 0.89 -8.63
CA THR A 11 0.83 0.89 -9.39
C THR A 11 1.07 0.88 -10.89
N ALA A 12 0.01 0.72 -11.67
CA ALA A 12 0.02 0.89 -13.11
C ALA A 12 -1.01 1.95 -13.51
N GLU A 13 -0.64 2.85 -14.42
CA GLU A 13 -1.53 3.96 -14.84
C GLU A 13 -2.79 3.47 -15.57
N HIS A 14 -2.68 2.33 -16.25
CA HIS A 14 -3.78 1.68 -16.96
C HIS A 14 -4.75 0.92 -16.03
N HIS A 15 -4.44 0.80 -14.74
CA HIS A 15 -5.32 0.11 -13.80
C HIS A 15 -6.62 0.91 -13.58
N PRO A 16 -7.82 0.29 -13.62
CA PRO A 16 -9.11 1.01 -13.51
C PRO A 16 -9.23 1.88 -12.25
N TYR A 17 -8.61 1.43 -11.14
CA TYR A 17 -8.60 2.15 -9.87
C TYR A 17 -7.31 2.94 -9.62
N HIS A 18 -6.48 3.21 -10.63
CA HIS A 18 -5.20 3.92 -10.44
C HIS A 18 -5.35 5.19 -9.59
N LYS A 19 -6.31 6.07 -9.94
CA LYS A 19 -6.57 7.33 -9.22
C LYS A 19 -6.99 7.11 -7.76
N LEU A 20 -7.73 6.05 -7.48
CA LEU A 20 -8.15 5.68 -6.13
C LEU A 20 -6.95 5.28 -5.28
N TRP A 21 -6.07 4.42 -5.82
CA TRP A 21 -4.87 3.98 -5.13
C TRP A 21 -3.89 5.13 -4.85
N VAL A 22 -3.70 6.04 -5.81
CA VAL A 22 -2.90 7.26 -5.61
C VAL A 22 -3.47 8.11 -4.49
N ARG A 23 -4.79 8.32 -4.47
CA ARG A 23 -5.46 9.08 -3.41
C ARG A 23 -5.32 8.41 -2.04
N LEU A 24 -5.48 7.09 -1.96
CA LEU A 24 -5.31 6.34 -0.71
C LEU A 24 -3.88 6.45 -0.17
N ALA A 25 -2.87 6.31 -1.04
CA ALA A 25 -1.46 6.41 -0.69
C ALA A 25 -1.09 7.83 -0.22
N ASP A 26 -1.59 8.87 -0.89
CA ASP A 26 -1.40 10.27 -0.50
C ASP A 26 -2.06 10.57 0.86
N ARG A 27 -3.28 10.06 1.08
CA ARG A 27 -4.00 10.26 2.35
C ARG A 27 -3.27 9.62 3.52
N ILE A 28 -2.82 8.37 3.43
CA ILE A 28 -2.08 7.73 4.52
C ILE A 28 -0.71 8.37 4.75
N SER A 29 -0.01 8.80 3.69
CA SER A 29 1.25 9.56 3.78
C SER A 29 1.07 10.82 4.61
N LYS A 30 0.02 11.61 4.33
CA LYS A 30 -0.27 12.86 5.05
C LYS A 30 -0.66 12.61 6.50
N GLU A 31 -1.47 11.59 6.76
CA GLU A 31 -1.89 11.24 8.13
C GLU A 31 -0.73 10.78 9.00
N LEU A 32 0.25 10.07 8.43
CA LEU A 32 1.46 9.65 9.12
C LEU A 32 2.57 10.71 9.09
N ASN A 33 2.38 11.81 8.35
CA ASN A 33 3.36 12.86 8.12
C ASN A 33 4.70 12.35 7.58
N VAL A 34 4.63 11.51 6.54
CA VAL A 34 5.79 10.90 5.86
C VAL A 34 5.71 11.10 4.34
N PRO A 35 6.86 11.13 3.63
CA PRO A 35 6.85 11.23 2.17
C PRO A 35 6.15 10.06 1.49
N LEU A 36 5.55 10.35 0.33
CA LEU A 36 5.01 9.36 -0.60
C LEU A 36 5.96 9.21 -1.79
N ASP A 37 6.27 7.97 -2.16
CA ASP A 37 6.95 7.60 -3.40
C ASP A 37 6.00 6.75 -4.26
N VAL A 38 5.80 7.14 -5.52
CA VAL A 38 4.93 6.43 -6.46
C VAL A 38 5.80 5.81 -7.55
N LYS A 39 5.77 4.48 -7.62
CA LYS A 39 6.51 3.68 -8.58
C LYS A 39 5.55 3.11 -9.61
N ILE A 40 5.76 3.42 -10.89
CA ILE A 40 4.94 2.91 -11.99
C ILE A 40 5.54 1.62 -12.51
N GLU A 41 4.77 0.54 -12.48
CA GLU A 41 5.13 -0.78 -13.02
C GLU A 41 6.49 -1.32 -12.51
N ASP A 42 6.89 -0.94 -11.30
CA ASP A 42 8.11 -1.45 -10.65
C ASP A 42 7.86 -2.86 -10.09
N TYR A 43 7.82 -3.82 -11.01
CA TYR A 43 7.64 -5.23 -10.68
C TYR A 43 8.82 -5.79 -9.88
N VAL A 44 10.01 -5.19 -9.94
CA VAL A 44 11.16 -5.62 -9.14
C VAL A 44 10.88 -5.35 -7.67
N TYR A 45 10.46 -4.12 -7.33
CA TYR A 45 10.18 -3.73 -5.95
C TYR A 45 9.06 -4.56 -5.31
N VAL A 46 7.94 -4.76 -6.01
CA VAL A 46 6.82 -5.54 -5.48
C VAL A 46 7.12 -7.04 -5.44
N ASN A 47 7.97 -7.57 -6.33
CA ASN A 47 8.46 -8.95 -6.22
C ASN A 47 9.47 -9.11 -5.09
N GLU A 48 10.12 -8.06 -4.61
CA GLU A 48 11.04 -8.17 -3.47
C GLU A 48 10.30 -8.04 -2.14
N TYR A 49 9.39 -7.07 -2.03
CA TYR A 49 8.80 -6.65 -0.76
C TYR A 49 7.28 -6.76 -0.68
N GLY A 50 6.61 -6.98 -1.80
CA GLY A 50 5.16 -7.01 -1.92
C GLY A 50 4.52 -8.32 -1.47
N ASP A 51 3.20 -8.28 -1.43
CA ASP A 51 2.35 -9.45 -1.30
C ASP A 51 2.41 -10.26 -2.60
N LYS A 52 2.36 -11.59 -2.45
CA LYS A 52 2.51 -12.55 -3.53
C LYS A 52 1.51 -13.67 -3.36
N ASP A 53 1.18 -14.30 -4.48
CA ASP A 53 0.33 -15.47 -4.45
C ASP A 53 1.12 -16.72 -4.03
N GLU A 54 0.46 -17.86 -4.00
CA GLU A 54 1.08 -19.15 -3.66
C GLU A 54 2.21 -19.57 -4.61
N PHE A 55 2.28 -18.97 -5.80
CA PHE A 55 3.31 -19.21 -6.81
C PHE A 55 4.44 -18.17 -6.77
N GLY A 56 4.36 -17.20 -5.86
CA GLY A 56 5.37 -16.13 -5.70
C GLY A 56 5.20 -14.98 -6.68
N MET A 57 4.06 -14.88 -7.38
CA MET A 57 3.78 -13.82 -8.34
C MET A 57 3.20 -12.61 -7.62
N ALA A 58 3.88 -11.47 -7.73
CA ALA A 58 3.35 -10.21 -7.26
C ALA A 58 2.38 -9.58 -8.27
N TRP A 59 1.42 -8.81 -7.75
CA TRP A 59 0.48 -8.03 -8.56
C TRP A 59 0.53 -6.55 -8.17
N LEU A 60 -0.02 -5.73 -9.05
CA LEU A 60 -0.21 -4.30 -8.83
C LEU A 60 -1.72 -3.99 -8.82
N PRO A 61 -2.17 -3.01 -8.03
CA PRO A 61 -1.38 -2.09 -7.21
C PRO A 61 -1.15 -2.60 -5.77
N GLN A 62 -0.12 -2.09 -5.11
CA GLN A 62 0.11 -2.30 -3.67
C GLN A 62 0.64 -1.04 -2.99
N ILE A 63 0.20 -0.80 -1.75
CA ILE A 63 0.74 0.26 -0.86
C ILE A 63 1.57 -0.42 0.23
N LEU A 64 2.81 0.04 0.37
CA LEU A 64 3.79 -0.43 1.34
C LEU A 64 4.32 0.73 2.20
N ALA A 65 4.99 0.40 3.29
CA ALA A 65 5.75 1.32 4.12
C ALA A 65 7.22 0.88 4.18
N GLU A 66 8.15 1.79 3.87
CA GLU A 66 9.54 1.65 4.28
C GLU A 66 9.68 2.13 5.72
N LEU A 67 10.41 1.37 6.54
CA LEU A 67 10.64 1.62 7.94
C LEU A 67 12.02 2.26 8.17
N ASP A 68 12.21 2.89 9.32
CA ASP A 68 13.48 3.55 9.67
C ASP A 68 14.66 2.59 9.85
N ASP A 69 14.41 1.33 10.16
CA ASP A 69 15.39 0.24 10.25
C ASP A 69 15.72 -0.42 8.89
N GLY A 70 15.11 0.06 7.81
CA GLY A 70 15.27 -0.48 6.46
C GLY A 70 14.31 -1.61 6.11
N GLY A 71 13.43 -2.03 7.02
CA GLY A 71 12.38 -2.99 6.72
C GLY A 71 11.31 -2.42 5.78
N VAL A 72 10.62 -3.30 5.05
CA VAL A 72 9.45 -2.94 4.23
C VAL A 72 8.24 -3.75 4.67
N ARG A 73 7.08 -3.10 4.75
CA ARG A 73 5.82 -3.74 5.17
C ARG A 73 4.71 -3.44 4.17
N VAL A 74 4.01 -4.48 3.72
CA VAL A 74 2.78 -4.32 2.92
C VAL A 74 1.66 -3.78 3.80
N LEU A 75 1.10 -2.64 3.44
CA LEU A 75 -0.06 -2.06 4.11
C LEU A 75 -1.36 -2.49 3.43
N LEU A 76 -1.39 -2.50 2.10
CA LEU A 76 -2.58 -2.85 1.33
C LEU A 76 -2.20 -3.46 -0.02
N SER A 77 -2.61 -4.70 -0.26
CA SER A 77 -2.46 -5.42 -1.54
C SER A 77 -3.80 -5.69 -2.24
N GLN A 78 -4.92 -5.52 -1.53
CA GLN A 78 -6.27 -5.71 -2.04
C GLN A 78 -7.20 -4.62 -1.49
N LEU A 79 -8.08 -4.09 -2.35
CA LEU A 79 -9.10 -3.14 -1.90
C LEU A 79 -10.18 -3.88 -1.10
N PRO A 80 -10.45 -3.49 0.17
CA PRO A 80 -11.65 -3.95 0.85
C PRO A 80 -12.89 -3.43 0.12
N LEU A 81 -13.97 -4.19 0.20
CA LEU A 81 -15.25 -3.83 -0.39
C LEU A 81 -16.29 -3.53 0.68
N ASN A 82 -17.16 -2.57 0.41
CA ASN A 82 -18.33 -2.28 1.22
C ASN A 82 -19.49 -3.25 0.91
N GLN A 83 -20.64 -3.07 1.59
CA GLN A 83 -21.82 -3.92 1.38
C GLN A 83 -22.40 -3.85 -0.05
N ALA A 84 -22.09 -2.79 -0.80
CA ALA A 84 -22.48 -2.62 -2.20
C ALA A 84 -21.43 -3.17 -3.18
N LEU A 85 -20.42 -3.91 -2.69
CA LEU A 85 -19.31 -4.46 -3.47
C LEU A 85 -18.47 -3.38 -4.18
N GLN A 86 -18.46 -2.17 -3.65
CA GLN A 86 -17.61 -1.08 -4.12
C GLN A 86 -16.40 -0.91 -3.20
N PRO A 87 -15.27 -0.37 -3.68
CA PRO A 87 -14.12 -0.11 -2.84
C PRO A 87 -14.47 0.72 -1.59
N ASP A 88 -14.00 0.26 -0.43
CA ASP A 88 -14.19 0.91 0.86
C ASP A 88 -12.93 1.69 1.26
N GLU A 89 -12.91 2.99 0.96
CA GLU A 89 -11.74 3.86 1.20
C GLU A 89 -11.42 4.01 2.70
N GLU A 90 -12.45 4.11 3.55
CA GLU A 90 -12.25 4.26 4.99
C GLU A 90 -11.72 2.95 5.59
N LYS A 91 -12.26 1.80 5.17
CA LYS A 91 -11.75 0.52 5.63
C LYS A 91 -10.32 0.26 5.18
N ALA A 92 -9.98 0.66 3.95
CA ALA A 92 -8.62 0.58 3.44
C ALA A 92 -7.65 1.39 4.33
N LEU A 93 -8.03 2.61 4.70
CA LEU A 93 -7.22 3.45 5.60
C LEU A 93 -7.08 2.87 6.99
N GLU A 94 -8.15 2.32 7.57
CA GLU A 94 -8.08 1.63 8.87
C GLU A 94 -7.08 0.48 8.84
N ILE A 95 -7.16 -0.38 7.82
CA ILE A 95 -6.24 -1.51 7.63
C ILE A 95 -4.79 -1.02 7.53
N MET A 96 -4.54 -0.01 6.68
CA MET A 96 -3.20 0.54 6.49
C MET A 96 -2.65 1.15 7.78
N LYS A 97 -3.45 1.90 8.53
CA LYS A 97 -3.04 2.48 9.82
C LYS A 97 -2.72 1.42 10.86
N SER A 98 -3.58 0.41 10.97
CA SER A 98 -3.36 -0.71 11.90
C SER A 98 -2.02 -1.40 11.63
N LYS A 99 -1.73 -1.70 10.36
CA LYS A 99 -0.48 -2.32 9.94
C LYS A 99 0.74 -1.39 10.08
N ALA A 100 0.58 -0.10 9.80
CA ALA A 100 1.64 0.89 9.92
C ALA A 100 2.07 1.09 11.39
N LEU A 101 1.12 1.11 12.32
CA LEU A 101 1.37 1.33 13.75
C LEU A 101 1.73 0.05 14.52
N GLY A 102 1.70 -1.11 13.86
CA GLY A 102 2.14 -2.38 14.44
C GLY A 102 1.11 -3.08 15.32
N SER A 103 -0.17 -2.79 15.17
CA SER A 103 -1.22 -3.59 15.81
C SER A 103 -1.31 -4.94 15.10
N GLN A 104 -0.89 -6.00 15.81
CA GLN A 104 -1.06 -7.41 15.42
C GLN A 104 -2.53 -7.79 15.31
#